data_AF-D9WP18-F1
#
_entry.id   AF-D9WP18-F1
#
_cell.length_a   1.000
_cell.length_b   1.000
_cell.length_c   1.000
_cell.angle_alpha   90.00
_cell.angle_beta   90.00
_cell.angle_gamma   90.00
#
_symmetry.space_group_name_H-M   'P 1'
#
loop_
_entity.id
_entity.type
_entity.pdbx_description
1 polymer ?
#
loop_
_entity_poly.entity_id
_entity_poly.type
_entity_poly.pdbx_seq_one_letter_code
_entity_poly.pdbx_strand_id
1 'polypeptide(L)'
;MRVPRKPLDVEDANRRFLMYGVLPLWFVPAVADWAMHRRTRIEETSGTRESALHALMMTEAGVPVAMGLLARVNPLVLSVMGGAAVVHGATALWDVSMATGKREVRPVEQHIHSFLEVLPLSALAFTSCLHWEQVRATLRGGDTAEDWKLLPKENPLPARYLAAIGAAIGAFVALPYAEEMTRCVKAARARGAI
;
A
#
# COMPACT_ATOMS: atom_id res chain seq x y z
N MET A 1 -18.79 -5.31 13.05
CA MET A 1 -18.35 -6.73 12.97
C MET A 1 -17.65 -7.16 14.27
N ARG A 2 -18.07 -8.25 14.94
CA ARG A 2 -17.32 -8.87 16.07
C ARG A 2 -16.43 -9.97 15.48
N VAL A 3 -15.11 -9.80 15.55
CA VAL A 3 -14.14 -10.81 15.08
C VAL A 3 -13.94 -11.87 16.19
N PRO A 4 -14.41 -13.13 16.04
CA PRO A 4 -14.61 -14.06 17.16
C PRO A 4 -13.39 -14.72 17.84
N ARG A 5 -12.29 -14.10 18.30
CA ARG A 5 -11.12 -14.79 18.98
C ARG A 5 -10.50 -16.09 18.36
N LYS A 6 -11.21 -17.19 18.08
CA LYS A 6 -10.80 -18.32 17.22
C LYS A 6 -11.48 -18.25 15.84
N PRO A 7 -10.79 -18.58 14.73
CA PRO A 7 -11.44 -18.66 13.43
C PRO A 7 -12.52 -19.75 13.47
N LEU A 8 -13.73 -19.42 13.04
CA LEU A 8 -14.86 -20.34 12.98
C LEU A 8 -14.90 -21.10 11.65
N ASP A 9 -14.34 -20.50 10.59
CA ASP A 9 -14.25 -21.02 9.24
C ASP A 9 -13.08 -20.34 8.46
N VAL A 10 -12.93 -20.72 7.19
CA VAL A 10 -11.89 -20.19 6.27
C VAL A 10 -12.10 -18.71 5.97
N GLU A 11 -13.35 -18.24 5.95
CA GLU A 11 -13.69 -16.84 5.67
C GLU A 11 -13.22 -15.92 6.79
N ASP A 12 -13.47 -16.29 8.05
CA ASP A 12 -12.97 -15.57 9.24
C ASP A 12 -11.44 -15.66 9.33
N ALA A 13 -10.84 -16.81 8.98
CA ALA A 13 -9.39 -16.95 8.92
C ALA A 13 -8.75 -16.00 7.91
N ASN A 14 -9.29 -15.93 6.69
CA ASN A 14 -8.81 -15.04 5.63
C ASN A 14 -8.97 -13.55 6.02
N ARG A 15 -10.14 -13.15 6.54
CA ARG A 15 -10.35 -11.78 7.05
C ARG A 15 -9.36 -11.38 8.13
N ARG A 16 -9.10 -12.28 9.10
CA ARG A 16 -8.11 -12.03 10.15
C ARG A 16 -6.69 -11.97 9.61
N PHE A 17 -6.37 -12.80 8.63
CA PHE A 17 -5.06 -12.74 7.99
C PHE A 17 -4.84 -11.41 7.28
N LEU A 18 -5.85 -10.88 6.56
CA LEU A 18 -5.79 -9.53 6.00
C LEU A 18 -5.60 -8.45 7.07
N MET A 19 -6.41 -8.49 8.13
CA MET A 19 -6.43 -7.45 9.17
C MET A 19 -5.21 -7.47 10.11
N TYR A 20 -4.77 -8.65 10.52
CA TYR A 20 -3.77 -8.82 11.58
C TYR A 20 -2.47 -9.45 11.07
N GLY A 21 -2.44 -9.93 9.82
CA GLY A 21 -1.24 -10.41 9.15
C GLY A 21 -0.76 -9.42 8.10
N VAL A 22 -1.45 -9.36 6.95
CA VAL A 22 -1.02 -8.59 5.76
C VAL A 22 -0.89 -7.09 6.06
N LEU A 23 -1.91 -6.46 6.63
CA LEU A 23 -1.88 -5.01 6.89
C LEU A 23 -0.75 -4.60 7.85
N PRO A 24 -0.57 -5.24 9.03
CA PRO A 24 0.55 -4.92 9.91
C PRO A 24 1.92 -5.25 9.31
N LEU A 25 2.00 -6.27 8.44
CA LEU A 25 3.25 -6.70 7.84
C LEU A 25 3.89 -5.61 6.95
N TRP A 26 3.12 -4.63 6.47
CA TRP A 26 3.66 -3.47 5.73
C TRP A 26 4.56 -2.57 6.56
N PHE A 27 4.37 -2.48 7.89
CA PHE A 27 5.10 -1.50 8.69
C PHE A 27 6.59 -1.80 8.78
N VAL A 28 6.96 -3.08 8.84
CA VAL A 28 8.36 -3.50 8.94
C VAL A 28 9.17 -3.11 7.69
N PRO A 29 8.80 -3.52 6.47
CA PRO A 29 9.52 -3.12 5.26
C PRO A 29 9.44 -1.61 5.00
N ALA A 30 8.33 -0.94 5.33
CA ALA A 30 8.23 0.53 5.18
C ALA A 30 9.28 1.27 6.06
N VAL A 31 9.42 0.87 7.33
CA VAL A 31 10.43 1.45 8.22
C VAL A 31 11.85 1.03 7.80
N ALA A 32 12.02 -0.20 7.34
CA ALA A 32 13.32 -0.69 6.88
C ALA A 32 13.81 0.06 5.64
N ASP A 33 12.90 0.34 4.70
CA ASP A 33 13.14 1.13 3.49
C ASP A 33 13.61 2.55 3.83
N TRP A 34 12.83 3.26 4.64
CA TRP A 34 13.22 4.57 5.16
C TRP A 34 14.59 4.55 5.87
N ALA A 35 14.85 3.52 6.68
CA ALA A 35 16.14 3.38 7.36
C ALA A 35 17.29 3.15 6.38
N MET A 36 17.05 2.44 5.27
CA MET A 36 18.01 2.28 4.19
C MET A 36 18.28 3.61 3.50
N HIS A 37 17.25 4.35 3.10
CA HIS A 37 17.39 5.67 2.47
C HIS A 37 18.11 6.68 3.37
N ARG A 38 17.89 6.61 4.68
CA ARG A 38 18.64 7.40 5.65
C ARG A 38 20.12 7.03 5.68
N ARG A 39 20.45 5.74 5.65
CA ARG A 39 21.84 5.27 5.65
C ARG A 39 22.57 5.57 4.35
N THR A 40 21.88 5.49 3.22
CA THR A 40 22.44 5.74 1.89
C THR A 40 22.41 7.22 1.50
N ARG A 41 21.86 8.09 2.35
CA ARG A 41 21.73 9.54 2.12
C ARG A 41 21.07 9.82 0.78
N ILE A 42 19.85 9.30 0.60
CA ILE A 42 19.06 9.46 -0.62
C ILE A 42 18.98 10.94 -1.07
N GLU A 43 19.00 11.89 -0.14
CA GLU A 43 19.00 13.33 -0.38
C GLU A 43 20.24 13.87 -1.11
N GLU A 44 21.36 13.14 -1.06
CA GLU A 44 22.63 13.44 -1.75
C GLU A 44 22.78 12.67 -3.06
N THR A 45 21.96 11.66 -3.31
CA THR A 45 22.06 10.81 -4.51
C THR A 45 20.93 11.11 -5.50
N SER A 46 19.82 10.38 -5.43
CA SER A 46 18.68 10.49 -6.35
C SER A 46 17.67 11.57 -5.93
N GLY A 47 17.65 11.92 -4.64
CA GLY A 47 17.00 13.10 -4.07
C GLY A 47 15.48 13.10 -4.15
N THR A 48 14.91 14.30 -4.34
CA THR A 48 13.46 14.53 -4.36
C THR A 48 12.72 13.72 -5.41
N ARG A 49 13.38 13.36 -6.51
CA ARG A 49 12.75 12.57 -7.59
C ARG A 49 12.43 11.16 -7.14
N GLU A 50 13.34 10.49 -6.44
CA GLU A 50 13.11 9.14 -5.90
C GLU A 50 12.04 9.19 -4.80
N SER A 51 12.19 10.12 -3.84
CA SER A 51 11.21 10.29 -2.77
C SER A 51 9.80 10.65 -3.30
N ALA A 52 9.69 11.33 -4.45
CA ALA A 52 8.40 11.58 -5.09
C ALA A 52 7.78 10.31 -5.71
N LEU A 53 8.59 9.41 -6.28
CA LEU A 53 8.13 8.10 -6.75
C LEU A 53 7.66 7.23 -5.57
N HIS A 54 8.37 7.25 -4.44
CA HIS A 54 7.91 6.58 -3.22
C HIS A 54 6.55 7.10 -2.75
N ALA A 55 6.32 8.42 -2.83
CA ALA A 55 5.04 9.04 -2.51
C ALA A 55 3.90 8.56 -3.42
N LEU A 56 4.21 8.47 -4.71
CA LEU A 56 3.28 7.99 -5.72
C LEU A 56 2.92 6.52 -5.43
N MET A 57 3.91 5.66 -5.20
CA MET A 57 3.71 4.26 -4.82
C MET A 57 2.92 4.08 -3.52
N MET A 58 3.19 4.92 -2.51
CA MET A 58 2.38 4.97 -1.28
C MET A 58 0.92 5.32 -1.55
N THR A 59 0.67 6.23 -2.49
CA THR A 59 -0.70 6.63 -2.87
C THR A 59 -1.39 5.52 -3.64
N GLU A 60 -0.69 4.91 -4.60
CA GLU A 60 -1.16 3.77 -5.39
C GLU A 60 -1.55 2.57 -4.52
N ALA A 61 -0.82 2.31 -3.43
CA ALA A 61 -1.17 1.26 -2.47
C ALA A 61 -2.21 1.72 -1.42
N GLY A 62 -2.10 2.96 -0.96
CA GLY A 62 -2.93 3.52 0.12
C GLY A 62 -4.38 3.72 -0.27
N VAL A 63 -4.67 4.14 -1.50
CA VAL A 63 -6.05 4.33 -2.00
C VAL A 63 -6.83 3.00 -2.02
N PRO A 64 -6.34 1.91 -2.66
CA PRO A 64 -6.91 0.58 -2.55
C PRO A 64 -7.15 0.10 -1.12
N VAL A 65 -6.19 0.32 -0.22
CA VAL A 65 -6.34 -0.11 1.19
C VAL A 65 -7.41 0.70 1.92
N ALA A 66 -7.46 2.02 1.72
CA ALA A 66 -8.52 2.84 2.29
C ALA A 66 -9.90 2.41 1.79
N MET A 67 -10.04 2.14 0.49
CA MET A 67 -11.27 1.60 -0.09
C MET A 67 -11.60 0.22 0.49
N GLY A 68 -10.63 -0.69 0.58
CA GLY A 68 -10.80 -2.01 1.18
C GLY A 68 -11.21 -1.97 2.65
N LEU A 69 -10.80 -0.95 3.42
CA LEU A 69 -11.14 -0.77 4.83
C LEU A 69 -12.49 -0.08 5.05
N LEU A 70 -12.87 0.86 4.20
CA LEU A 70 -14.01 1.77 4.42
C LEU A 70 -15.21 1.51 3.52
N ALA A 71 -14.97 1.06 2.28
CA ALA A 71 -16.00 0.83 1.28
C ALA A 71 -16.44 -0.64 1.20
N ARG A 72 -17.68 -0.86 0.75
CA ARG A 72 -18.17 -2.16 0.32
C ARG A 72 -17.29 -2.62 -0.85
N VAL A 73 -16.79 -3.85 -0.79
CA VAL A 73 -16.03 -4.44 -1.90
C VAL A 73 -17.04 -4.84 -2.98
N ASN A 74 -17.03 -4.11 -4.09
CA ASN A 74 -17.84 -4.32 -5.29
C ASN A 74 -16.93 -4.20 -6.54
N PRO A 75 -17.46 -4.33 -7.78
CA PRO A 75 -16.65 -4.22 -8.99
C PRO A 75 -15.82 -2.94 -9.09
N LEU A 76 -16.37 -1.78 -8.73
CA LEU A 76 -15.60 -0.54 -8.68
C LEU A 76 -14.35 -0.68 -7.79
N VAL A 77 -14.52 -1.17 -6.55
CA VAL A 77 -13.40 -1.33 -5.62
C VAL A 77 -12.39 -2.32 -6.16
N LEU A 78 -12.83 -3.48 -6.67
CA LEU A 78 -11.92 -4.49 -7.22
C LEU A 78 -11.17 -4.00 -8.47
N SER A 79 -11.84 -3.24 -9.35
CA SER A 79 -11.21 -2.61 -10.51
C SER A 79 -10.16 -1.58 -10.09
N VAL A 80 -10.45 -0.77 -9.07
CA VAL A 80 -9.45 0.18 -8.54
C VAL A 80 -8.27 -0.55 -7.90
N MET A 81 -8.51 -1.59 -7.09
CA MET A 81 -7.43 -2.38 -6.49
C MET A 81 -6.56 -3.06 -7.56
N GLY A 82 -7.18 -3.67 -8.58
CA GLY A 82 -6.47 -4.32 -9.68
C GLY A 82 -5.71 -3.34 -10.56
N GLY A 83 -6.35 -2.24 -10.97
CA GLY A 83 -5.70 -1.20 -11.75
C GLY A 83 -4.54 -0.54 -11.00
N ALA A 84 -4.73 -0.23 -9.72
CA ALA A 84 -3.68 0.31 -8.87
C ALA A 84 -2.52 -0.67 -8.70
N ALA A 85 -2.77 -1.98 -8.59
CA ALA A 85 -1.70 -2.98 -8.54
C ALA A 85 -0.84 -3.01 -9.82
N VAL A 86 -1.47 -2.89 -11.00
CA VAL A 86 -0.74 -2.80 -12.28
C VAL A 86 0.07 -1.52 -12.37
N VAL A 87 -0.54 -0.38 -12.03
CA VAL A 87 0.14 0.92 -12.03
C VAL A 87 1.30 0.91 -11.04
N HIS A 88 1.08 0.36 -9.84
CA HIS A 88 2.11 0.21 -8.81
C HIS A 88 3.29 -0.62 -9.28
N GLY A 89 3.06 -1.76 -9.94
CA GLY A 89 4.15 -2.55 -10.53
C GLY A 89 4.94 -1.77 -11.59
N ALA A 90 4.25 -0.98 -12.43
CA ALA A 90 4.93 -0.12 -13.41
C ALA A 90 5.75 1.00 -12.73
N THR A 91 5.21 1.63 -11.68
CA THR A 91 5.90 2.66 -10.91
C THR A 91 7.09 2.09 -10.15
N ALA A 92 6.98 0.89 -9.58
CA ALA A 92 8.09 0.19 -8.92
C ALA A 92 9.23 -0.13 -9.91
N LEU A 93 8.89 -0.61 -11.12
CA LEU A 93 9.88 -0.82 -12.18
C LEU A 93 10.56 0.50 -12.59
N TRP A 94 9.80 1.59 -12.65
CA TRP A 94 10.37 2.92 -12.94
C TRP A 94 11.31 3.37 -11.82
N ASP A 95 10.91 3.22 -10.56
CA ASP A 95 11.71 3.58 -9.39
C ASP A 95 13.07 2.85 -9.40
N VAL A 96 13.05 1.52 -9.50
CA VAL A 96 14.27 0.72 -9.55
C VAL A 96 15.15 1.08 -10.75
N SER A 97 14.56 1.27 -11.94
CA SER A 97 15.29 1.67 -13.15
C SER A 97 15.97 3.02 -12.99
N MET A 98 15.33 3.95 -12.27
CA MET A 98 15.86 5.29 -12.03
C MET A 98 16.93 5.29 -10.93
N ALA A 99 16.69 4.56 -9.83
CA ALA A 99 17.60 4.45 -8.69
C ALA A 99 18.91 3.78 -9.08
N THR A 100 18.85 2.64 -9.77
CA THR A 100 20.04 1.89 -10.23
C THR A 100 20.90 2.66 -11.23
N GLY A 101 20.30 3.61 -11.99
CA GLY A 101 21.04 4.52 -12.85
C GLY A 101 21.76 5.66 -12.13
N LYS A 102 21.51 5.87 -10.83
CA LYS A 102 22.02 7.01 -10.06
C LYS A 102 22.81 6.63 -8.80
N ARG A 103 22.54 5.46 -8.22
CA ARG A 103 23.18 4.99 -7.00
C ARG A 103 23.23 3.46 -6.97
N GLU A 104 24.09 2.93 -6.11
CA GLU A 104 24.04 1.51 -5.78
C GLU A 104 22.76 1.20 -4.99
N VAL A 105 22.00 0.21 -5.45
CA VAL A 105 20.84 -0.35 -4.73
C VAL A 105 21.26 -1.73 -4.21
N ARG A 106 21.37 -1.87 -2.89
CA ARG A 106 21.93 -3.08 -2.27
C ARG A 106 20.93 -4.23 -2.32
N PRO A 107 21.37 -5.51 -2.33
CA PRO A 107 20.46 -6.65 -2.36
C PRO A 107 19.41 -6.67 -1.24
N VAL A 108 19.78 -6.22 -0.04
CA VAL A 108 18.84 -6.12 1.10
C VAL A 108 17.74 -5.09 0.82
N GLU A 109 18.09 -3.98 0.17
CA GLU A 109 17.13 -2.95 -0.21
C GLU A 109 16.17 -3.46 -1.27
N GLN A 110 16.67 -4.16 -2.29
CA GLN A 110 15.81 -4.81 -3.28
C GLN A 110 14.89 -5.86 -2.68
N HIS A 111 15.36 -6.60 -1.67
CA HIS A 111 14.51 -7.56 -0.97
C HIS A 111 13.39 -6.88 -0.17
N ILE A 112 13.67 -5.73 0.45
CA ILE A 112 12.65 -4.89 1.11
C ILE A 112 11.62 -4.40 0.09
N HIS A 113 12.07 -3.89 -1.06
CA HIS A 113 11.20 -3.44 -2.15
C HIS A 113 10.32 -4.58 -2.67
N SER A 114 10.88 -5.79 -2.83
CA SER A 114 10.13 -6.98 -3.24
C SER A 114 8.98 -7.29 -2.26
N PHE A 115 9.19 -7.11 -0.94
CA PHE A 115 8.12 -7.25 0.04
C PHE A 115 7.06 -6.15 -0.11
N LEU A 116 7.48 -4.90 -0.30
CA LEU A 116 6.55 -3.77 -0.50
C LEU A 116 5.70 -3.97 -1.76
N GLU A 117 6.26 -4.53 -2.82
CA GLU A 117 5.57 -4.81 -4.09
C GLU A 117 4.57 -5.98 -3.98
N VAL A 118 4.94 -7.06 -3.28
CA VAL A 118 4.08 -8.28 -3.21
C VAL A 118 2.90 -8.13 -2.26
N LEU A 119 2.98 -7.25 -1.27
CA LEU A 119 1.94 -7.09 -0.25
C LEU A 119 0.62 -6.47 -0.78
N PRO A 120 0.61 -5.43 -1.65
CA PRO A 120 -0.59 -5.00 -2.38
C PRO A 120 -1.23 -6.13 -3.19
N LEU A 121 -0.42 -6.93 -3.91
CA LEU A 121 -0.89 -8.08 -4.69
C LEU A 121 -1.49 -9.16 -3.79
N SER A 122 -0.88 -9.40 -2.64
CA SER A 122 -1.40 -10.31 -1.62
C SER A 122 -2.75 -9.82 -1.09
N ALA A 123 -2.87 -8.54 -0.72
CA ALA A 123 -4.12 -7.96 -0.26
C ALA A 123 -5.23 -8.07 -1.31
N LEU A 124 -4.92 -7.80 -2.59
CA LEU A 124 -5.84 -8.01 -3.70
C LEU A 124 -6.26 -9.48 -3.85
N ALA A 125 -5.31 -10.42 -3.80
CA ALA A 125 -5.60 -11.85 -3.94
C ALA A 125 -6.54 -12.35 -2.83
N PHE A 126 -6.21 -12.08 -1.57
CA PHE A 126 -7.04 -12.49 -0.43
C PHE A 126 -8.42 -11.82 -0.42
N THR A 127 -8.49 -10.53 -0.80
CA THR A 127 -9.77 -9.81 -0.96
C THR A 127 -10.60 -10.41 -2.10
N SER A 128 -9.96 -10.78 -3.22
CA SER A 128 -10.64 -11.43 -4.35
C SER A 128 -11.21 -12.79 -3.96
N CYS A 129 -10.47 -13.57 -3.17
CA CYS A 129 -10.98 -14.84 -2.62
C CYS A 129 -12.18 -14.63 -1.70
N LEU A 130 -12.17 -13.59 -0.84
CA LEU A 130 -13.31 -13.26 0.04
C LEU A 130 -14.54 -12.76 -0.72
N HIS A 131 -14.35 -12.18 -1.91
CA HIS A 131 -15.39 -11.51 -2.68
C HIS A 131 -15.52 -12.10 -4.08
N TRP A 132 -15.47 -13.43 -4.20
CA TRP A 132 -15.47 -14.14 -5.48
C TRP A 132 -16.64 -13.76 -6.40
N GLU A 133 -17.86 -13.61 -5.87
CA GLU A 133 -19.00 -13.19 -6.69
C GLU A 133 -18.81 -11.78 -7.26
N GLN A 134 -18.15 -10.89 -6.53
CA GLN A 134 -17.82 -9.54 -7.01
C GLN A 134 -16.73 -9.59 -8.08
N VAL A 135 -15.75 -10.51 -7.96
CA VAL A 135 -14.77 -10.77 -9.03
C VAL A 135 -15.49 -11.22 -10.30
N ARG A 136 -16.43 -12.16 -10.19
CA ARG A 136 -17.22 -12.65 -11.33
C ARG A 136 -18.05 -11.55 -11.98
N ALA A 137 -18.71 -10.71 -11.17
CA ALA A 137 -19.45 -9.53 -11.65
C ALA A 137 -18.51 -8.54 -12.37
N THR A 138 -17.33 -8.26 -11.79
CA THR A 138 -16.31 -7.38 -12.40
C THR A 138 -15.92 -7.87 -13.79
N LEU A 139 -15.65 -9.17 -13.94
CA LEU A 139 -15.26 -9.77 -15.23
C LEU A 139 -16.40 -9.77 -16.27
N ARG A 140 -17.65 -9.59 -15.84
CA ARG A 140 -18.84 -9.50 -16.71
C ARG A 140 -19.25 -8.05 -17.02
N GLY A 141 -18.56 -7.06 -16.45
CA GLY A 141 -18.91 -5.64 -16.62
C GLY A 141 -19.93 -5.11 -15.59
N GLY A 142 -20.19 -5.87 -14.53
CA GLY A 142 -21.20 -5.57 -13.52
C GLY A 142 -22.57 -6.19 -13.85
N ASP A 143 -23.28 -6.56 -12.79
CA ASP A 143 -24.63 -7.13 -12.82
C ASP A 143 -25.68 -6.10 -12.36
N THR A 144 -25.28 -5.10 -11.54
CA THR A 144 -26.21 -4.12 -10.96
C THR A 144 -25.72 -2.68 -11.03
N ALA A 145 -26.63 -1.71 -10.88
CA ALA A 145 -26.29 -0.29 -10.81
C ALA A 145 -25.47 0.09 -9.56
N GLU A 146 -25.40 -0.76 -8.52
CA GLU A 146 -24.59 -0.51 -7.32
C GLU A 146 -23.12 -0.90 -7.50
N ASP A 147 -22.81 -1.70 -8.52
CA ASP A 147 -21.48 -2.27 -8.74
C ASP A 147 -20.42 -1.21 -9.02
N TRP A 148 -20.85 -0.10 -9.62
CA TRP A 148 -20.00 1.00 -10.05
C TRP A 148 -20.11 2.24 -9.14
N LYS A 149 -20.58 2.05 -7.90
CA LYS A 149 -20.73 3.12 -6.90
C LYS A 149 -19.78 2.91 -5.73
N LEU A 150 -19.22 3.99 -5.19
CA LEU A 150 -18.48 3.94 -3.93
C LEU A 150 -19.48 3.93 -2.77
N LEU A 151 -19.69 2.76 -2.17
CA LEU A 151 -20.66 2.56 -1.09
C LEU A 151 -19.94 2.24 0.23
N PRO A 152 -20.45 2.67 1.39
CA PRO A 152 -19.85 2.32 2.68
C PRO A 152 -20.00 0.82 2.96
N LYS A 153 -19.10 0.26 3.80
CA LYS A 153 -19.27 -1.13 4.27
C LYS A 153 -20.58 -1.32 5.01
N GLU A 154 -21.32 -2.38 4.66
CA GLU A 154 -22.50 -2.81 5.41
C GLU A 154 -22.16 -3.18 6.86
N ASN A 155 -21.03 -3.87 7.03
CA ASN A 155 -20.51 -4.30 8.32
C ASN A 155 -19.18 -3.62 8.59
N PRO A 156 -19.18 -2.36 9.07
CA PRO A 156 -17.94 -1.61 9.28
C PRO A 156 -17.03 -2.28 10.31
N LEU A 157 -15.73 -2.07 10.12
CA LEU A 157 -14.71 -2.48 11.06
C LEU A 157 -14.84 -1.70 12.38
N PRO A 158 -14.44 -2.28 13.52
CA PRO A 158 -14.49 -1.57 14.79
C PRO A 158 -13.69 -0.26 14.74
N ALA A 159 -14.27 0.85 15.19
CA ALA A 159 -13.60 2.16 15.18
C ALA A 159 -12.23 2.13 15.88
N ARG A 160 -12.11 1.38 16.98
CA ARG A 160 -10.82 1.17 17.68
C ARG A 160 -9.74 0.54 16.79
N TYR A 161 -10.12 -0.38 15.90
CA TYR A 161 -9.20 -1.03 14.98
C TYR A 161 -8.77 -0.04 13.90
N LEU A 162 -9.72 0.72 13.33
CA LEU A 162 -9.44 1.76 12.34
C LEU A 162 -8.54 2.87 12.93
N ALA A 163 -8.78 3.29 14.17
CA ALA A 163 -7.94 4.25 14.86
C ALA A 163 -6.53 3.70 15.12
N ALA A 164 -6.42 2.44 15.56
CA ALA A 164 -5.12 1.81 15.81
C ALA A 164 -4.30 1.65 14.51
N ILE A 165 -4.90 1.14 13.43
CA ILE A 165 -4.20 1.01 12.15
C ILE A 165 -3.88 2.37 11.54
N GLY A 166 -4.77 3.36 11.66
CA GLY A 166 -4.52 4.73 11.22
C GLY A 166 -3.35 5.38 11.96
N ALA A 167 -3.28 5.21 13.29
CA ALA A 167 -2.14 5.67 14.08
C ALA A 167 -0.84 4.96 13.69
N ALA A 168 -0.89 3.65 13.43
CA ALA A 168 0.27 2.89 12.98
C ALA A 168 0.75 3.32 11.57
N ILE A 169 -0.16 3.56 10.62
CA ILE A 169 0.16 4.13 9.31
C ILE A 169 0.81 5.51 9.48
N GLY A 170 0.24 6.36 10.34
CA GLY A 170 0.81 7.67 10.65
C GLY A 170 2.25 7.58 11.18
N ALA A 171 2.49 6.69 12.13
CA ALA A 171 3.78 6.55 12.81
C ALA A 171 4.86 5.84 11.97
N PHE A 172 4.49 4.79 11.24
CA PHE A 172 5.44 3.88 10.58
C PHE A 172 5.53 4.06 9.06
N VAL A 173 4.64 4.85 8.46
CA VAL A 173 4.63 5.10 7.01
C VAL A 173 4.68 6.60 6.72
N ALA A 174 3.67 7.35 7.16
CA ALA A 174 3.55 8.77 6.80
C ALA A 174 4.67 9.62 7.42
N LEU A 175 5.00 9.40 8.70
CA LEU A 175 6.05 10.15 9.39
C LEU A 175 7.46 9.88 8.83
N PRO A 176 7.91 8.61 8.64
CA PRO A 176 9.18 8.31 7.99
C PRO A 176 9.29 8.92 6.57
N TYR A 177 8.23 8.79 5.78
CA TYR A 177 8.17 9.39 4.45
C TYR A 177 8.29 10.92 4.49
N ALA A 178 7.53 11.59 5.36
CA ALA A 178 7.58 13.05 5.49
C ALA A 178 8.98 13.52 5.91
N GLU A 179 9.66 12.76 6.76
CA GLU A 179 11.04 13.01 7.16
C GLU A 179 12.00 12.91 5.97
N GLU A 180 11.92 11.84 5.17
CA GLU A 180 12.73 11.65 3.98
C GLU A 180 12.51 12.75 2.93
N MET A 181 11.25 13.02 2.58
CA MET A 181 10.90 14.06 1.61
C MET A 181 11.41 15.43 2.08
N THR A 182 11.30 15.72 3.38
CA THR A 182 11.83 16.96 3.97
C THR A 182 13.35 17.04 3.84
N ARG A 183 14.09 15.95 4.10
CA ARG A 183 15.55 15.89 3.90
C ARG A 183 15.92 16.14 2.44
N CYS A 184 15.24 15.48 1.50
CA CYS A 184 15.45 15.64 0.07
C CYS A 184 15.20 17.08 -0.41
N VAL A 185 14.08 17.69 0.00
CA VAL A 185 13.73 19.07 -0.38
C VAL A 185 14.73 20.07 0.20
N LYS A 186 15.13 19.91 1.48
CA LYS A 186 16.15 20.76 2.10
C LYS A 186 17.48 20.68 1.35
N ALA A 187 17.93 19.48 1.01
CA ALA A 187 19.17 19.27 0.29
C ALA A 187 19.11 19.85 -1.15
N ALA A 188 17.97 19.71 -1.83
CA ALA A 188 17.78 20.26 -3.17
C ALA A 188 17.78 21.80 -3.18
N ARG A 189 17.13 22.45 -2.19
CA ARG A 189 17.18 23.90 -1.99
C ARG A 189 18.58 24.41 -1.70
N ALA A 190 19.32 23.71 -0.85
CA ALA A 190 20.71 24.06 -0.54
C ALA A 190 21.63 24.02 -1.77
N ARG A 191 21.28 23.22 -2.79
CA ARG A 191 21.99 23.13 -4.07
C ARG A 191 21.45 24.05 -5.17
N GLY A 192 20.39 24.82 -4.92
CA GLY A 192 19.73 25.66 -5.93
C GLY A 192 19.07 24.87 -7.07
N ALA A 193 18.73 23.59 -6.84
CA ALA A 193 18.11 22.72 -7.84
C ALA A 193 16.57 22.86 -7.90
N ILE A 194 15.98 23.58 -6.94
CA ILE A 194 14.56 23.94 -6.82
C ILE A 194 14.45 25.24 -6.02
#